data_AF-A0AAD2CNQ6-F1
#
_entry.id   AF-A0AAD2CNQ6-F1
#
_cell.length_a   1.000
_cell.length_b   1.000
_cell.length_c   1.000
_cell.angle_alpha   90.00
_cell.angle_beta   90.00
_cell.angle_gamma   90.00
#
_symmetry.space_group_name_H-M   'P 1'
#
loop_
_entity.id
_entity.type
_entity.pdbx_description
1 polymer ?
#
loop_
_entity_poly.entity_id
_entity_poly.type
_entity_poly.pdbx_seq_one_letter_code
_entity_poly.pdbx_strand_id
1 'polypeptide(L)'
;MTITDFTVRKKSYRYLTTQASYPNHDSKAVLDAFDPTKDLQLQDLTVLGPKYLTANQQARFNSIHRQAYEIHQRAERNCRKLLMGKVHWSPQMQQKWDRLHLYHLLILGHKQVRTSSRKAPRLLKKTGLSDAWKLLESALQAKWHLEYQAYKEVKRKRVQQWRLEYLENRSAAVQKAKKSNIKARTRRTQVQRMAQKEETRRRRKAQGKGFSGGLQQIKVAQDGTSH
;
A
#
# COMPACT_ATOMS: atom_id res chain seq x y z
N MET A 1 35.98 33.71 -33.18
CA MET A 1 34.72 34.03 -32.47
C MET A 1 34.73 33.29 -31.16
N THR A 2 34.72 34.03 -30.06
CA THR A 2 34.94 33.56 -28.68
C THR A 2 33.72 32.81 -28.14
N ILE A 3 33.96 31.63 -27.57
CA ILE A 3 32.97 30.83 -26.83
C ILE A 3 32.65 31.59 -25.55
N THR A 4 31.42 32.07 -25.40
CA THR A 4 30.96 32.67 -24.15
C THR A 4 30.44 31.59 -23.22
N ASP A 5 31.10 31.46 -22.08
CA ASP A 5 30.75 30.56 -20.98
C ASP A 5 29.34 30.84 -20.44
N PHE A 6 28.48 29.84 -20.44
CA PHE A 6 27.15 29.94 -19.85
C PHE A 6 27.20 29.60 -18.35
N THR A 7 27.46 30.61 -17.52
CA THR A 7 27.41 30.49 -16.05
C THR A 7 26.00 30.18 -15.53
N VAL A 8 25.82 28.98 -14.96
CA VAL A 8 24.58 28.56 -14.29
C VAL A 8 24.50 29.20 -12.90
N ARG A 9 23.73 30.29 -12.76
CA ARG A 9 23.40 30.87 -11.44
C ARG A 9 22.50 29.90 -10.65
N LYS A 10 23.06 29.23 -9.64
CA LYS A 10 22.28 28.52 -8.61
C LYS A 10 21.55 29.55 -7.74
N LYS A 11 20.25 29.72 -7.93
CA LYS A 11 19.40 30.43 -6.96
C LYS A 11 18.83 29.42 -5.97
N SER A 12 19.26 29.52 -4.71
CA SER A 12 18.63 28.86 -3.57
C SER A 12 17.35 29.61 -3.21
N TYR A 13 16.21 28.93 -3.22
CA TYR A 13 14.94 29.51 -2.77
C TYR A 13 14.50 28.84 -1.48
N ARG A 14 14.40 29.65 -0.42
CA ARG A 14 13.77 29.30 0.86
C ARG A 14 12.30 28.96 0.59
N TYR A 15 11.85 27.84 1.14
CA TYR A 15 10.44 27.47 1.14
C TYR A 15 9.67 28.46 2.01
N LEU A 16 8.66 29.11 1.45
CA LEU A 16 7.62 29.78 2.24
C LEU A 16 6.72 28.68 2.81
N THR A 17 6.91 28.38 4.09
CA THR A 17 5.98 27.59 4.89
C THR A 17 4.68 28.36 5.01
N THR A 18 3.62 27.85 4.40
CA THR A 18 2.25 28.30 4.62
C THR A 18 1.85 27.87 6.04
N GLN A 19 2.11 28.73 7.02
CA GLN A 19 1.51 28.65 8.34
C GLN A 19 0.02 28.97 8.15
N ALA A 20 -0.85 27.97 8.19
CA ALA A 20 -2.27 28.21 8.37
C ALA A 20 -2.45 28.78 9.79
N SER A 21 -2.71 30.08 9.89
CA SER A 21 -3.05 30.72 11.16
C SER A 21 -4.44 30.25 11.58
N TYR A 22 -4.51 29.41 12.61
CA TYR A 22 -5.73 29.27 13.39
C TYR A 22 -5.90 30.55 14.23
N PRO A 23 -7.10 31.17 14.28
CA PRO A 23 -7.33 32.32 15.12
C PRO A 23 -7.22 31.91 16.59
N ASN A 24 -6.13 32.30 17.23
CA ASN A 24 -5.90 32.23 18.67
C ASN A 24 -6.40 33.54 19.30
N HIS A 25 -7.70 33.62 19.60
CA HIS A 25 -8.25 34.46 20.65
C HIS A 25 -9.56 33.79 21.06
N ASP A 26 -9.70 33.46 22.36
CA ASP A 26 -10.91 32.96 23.07
C ASP A 26 -10.80 31.58 23.72
N SER A 27 -9.71 30.83 23.54
CA SER A 27 -9.56 29.53 24.24
C SER A 27 -9.36 29.68 25.76
N LYS A 28 -8.86 30.82 26.24
CA LYS A 28 -8.63 31.07 27.67
C LYS A 28 -9.93 31.41 28.42
N ALA A 29 -10.83 32.17 27.80
CA ALA A 29 -12.13 32.49 28.38
C ALA A 29 -13.06 31.27 28.46
N VAL A 30 -12.94 30.32 27.52
CA VAL A 30 -13.70 29.05 27.55
C VAL A 30 -13.17 28.10 28.63
N LEU A 31 -11.87 28.13 28.93
CA LEU A 31 -11.27 27.31 29.98
C LEU A 31 -11.51 27.90 31.39
N ASP A 32 -11.54 29.22 31.53
CA ASP A 32 -11.83 29.88 32.82
C ASP A 32 -13.34 29.84 33.19
N ALA A 33 -14.23 29.50 32.24
CA ALA A 33 -15.64 29.23 32.49
C ALA A 33 -15.91 27.78 32.96
N PHE A 34 -14.87 26.97 33.11
CA PHE A 34 -14.99 25.57 33.55
C PHE A 34 -15.11 25.52 35.08
N ASP A 35 -16.35 25.52 35.56
CA ASP A 35 -16.72 25.47 36.97
C ASP A 35 -16.80 23.99 37.42
N PRO A 36 -15.81 23.45 38.16
CA PRO A 36 -15.69 22.01 38.43
C PRO A 36 -16.78 21.46 39.35
N THR A 37 -17.62 22.34 39.92
CA THR A 37 -18.75 21.97 40.77
C THR A 37 -20.05 21.72 40.00
N LYS A 38 -20.17 22.20 38.76
CA LYS A 38 -21.35 21.92 37.90
C LYS A 38 -21.29 20.54 37.25
N ASP A 39 -20.13 19.92 37.19
CA ASP A 39 -19.92 18.57 36.64
C ASP A 39 -20.27 17.43 37.61
N LEU A 40 -20.64 17.74 38.86
CA LEU A 40 -21.22 16.74 39.77
C LEU A 40 -22.58 16.21 39.28
N GLN A 41 -23.19 16.79 38.23
CA GLN A 41 -24.36 16.21 37.57
C GLN A 41 -24.04 15.34 36.34
N LEU A 42 -22.78 15.30 35.87
CA LEU A 42 -22.39 14.45 34.74
C LEU A 42 -21.65 13.16 35.14
N GLN A 43 -21.16 13.07 36.38
CA GLN A 43 -20.44 11.88 36.83
C GLN A 43 -21.35 10.69 37.12
N ASP A 44 -22.64 10.91 37.38
CA ASP A 44 -23.63 9.84 37.59
C ASP A 44 -24.03 9.08 36.31
N LEU A 45 -23.65 9.56 35.12
CA LEU A 45 -23.99 8.91 33.84
C LEU A 45 -22.93 7.93 33.33
N THR A 46 -21.77 7.85 33.99
CA THR A 46 -20.64 7.02 33.51
C THR A 46 -20.54 5.64 34.16
N VAL A 47 -21.41 5.33 35.13
CA VAL A 47 -21.48 4.00 35.79
C VAL A 47 -22.31 2.98 34.98
N LEU A 48 -22.98 3.38 33.90
CA LEU A 48 -23.80 2.48 33.08
C LEU A 48 -23.24 2.29 31.67
N GLY A 49 -22.46 1.22 31.50
CA GLY A 49 -22.32 0.57 30.19
C GLY A 49 -23.70 0.21 29.60
N PRO A 50 -23.80 0.02 28.28
CA PRO A 50 -24.96 0.35 27.44
C PRO A 50 -26.25 -0.34 27.90
N LYS A 51 -27.00 0.34 28.75
CA LYS A 51 -28.39 0.11 29.11
C LYS A 51 -28.82 1.51 29.55
N TYR A 52 -29.46 2.39 28.80
CA TYR A 52 -30.58 2.29 27.88
C TYR A 52 -30.52 3.66 27.18
N LEU A 53 -30.29 3.73 25.86
CA LEU A 53 -30.64 4.98 25.18
C LEU A 53 -32.14 5.15 25.40
N THR A 54 -32.57 6.31 25.89
CA THR A 54 -34.02 6.60 25.90
C THR A 54 -34.55 6.43 24.48
N ALA A 55 -35.80 6.00 24.31
CA ALA A 55 -36.37 5.71 22.99
C ALA A 55 -36.15 6.87 21.99
N ASN A 56 -36.22 8.12 22.46
CA ASN A 56 -35.90 9.31 21.68
C ASN A 56 -34.43 9.42 21.27
N GLN A 57 -33.49 9.16 22.18
CA GLN A 57 -32.06 9.17 21.87
C GLN A 57 -31.69 8.05 20.90
N GLN A 58 -32.29 6.87 21.04
CA GLN A 58 -32.07 5.75 20.13
C GLN A 58 -32.67 6.02 18.74
N ALA A 59 -33.87 6.59 18.68
CA ALA A 59 -34.49 7.01 17.42
C ALA A 59 -33.64 8.08 16.72
N ARG A 60 -33.12 9.06 17.47
CA ARG A 60 -32.24 10.11 16.93
C ARG A 60 -30.91 9.54 16.43
N PHE A 61 -30.30 8.65 17.20
CA PHE A 61 -29.07 7.95 16.81
C PHE A 61 -29.27 7.15 15.53
N ASN A 62 -30.33 6.34 15.47
CA ASN A 62 -30.66 5.53 14.29
C ASN A 62 -30.98 6.39 13.07
N SER A 63 -31.66 7.52 13.25
CA SER A 63 -31.96 8.49 12.19
C SER A 63 -30.67 9.08 11.61
N ILE A 64 -29.77 9.58 12.45
CA ILE A 64 -28.47 10.13 12.02
C ILE A 64 -27.64 9.05 11.32
N HIS A 65 -27.59 7.85 11.89
CA HIS A 65 -26.84 6.73 11.31
C HIS A 65 -27.40 6.31 9.94
N ARG A 66 -28.73 6.29 9.80
CA ARG A 66 -29.39 6.02 8.51
C ARG A 66 -29.11 7.12 7.49
N GLN A 67 -29.22 8.39 7.87
CA GLN A 67 -28.89 9.52 7.01
C GLN A 67 -27.43 9.48 6.53
N ALA A 68 -26.49 9.19 7.44
CA ALA A 68 -25.08 9.03 7.09
C ALA A 68 -24.89 7.89 6.08
N TYR A 69 -25.54 6.74 6.30
CA TYR A 69 -25.47 5.61 5.37
C TYR A 69 -26.07 5.94 3.98
N GLU A 70 -27.19 6.66 3.94
CA GLU A 70 -27.82 7.11 2.70
C GLU A 70 -26.95 8.13 1.95
N ILE A 71 -26.32 9.07 2.66
CA ILE A 71 -25.35 10.02 2.10
C ILE A 71 -24.14 9.27 1.53
N HIS A 72 -23.57 8.32 2.27
CA HIS A 72 -22.46 7.50 1.80
C HIS A 72 -22.84 6.67 0.57
N GLN A 73 -24.02 6.05 0.54
CA GLN A 73 -24.50 5.33 -0.64
C GLN A 73 -24.74 6.25 -1.84
N ARG A 74 -25.33 7.43 -1.63
CA ARG A 74 -25.59 8.39 -2.72
C ARG A 74 -24.28 8.94 -3.27
N ALA A 75 -23.35 9.31 -2.40
CA ALA A 75 -21.99 9.69 -2.78
C ALA A 75 -21.30 8.53 -3.50
N GLU A 76 -21.40 7.30 -3.01
CA GLU A 76 -20.79 6.14 -3.65
C GLU A 76 -21.41 5.85 -5.03
N ARG A 77 -22.74 5.95 -5.21
CA ARG A 77 -23.41 5.83 -6.52
C ARG A 77 -22.95 6.93 -7.48
N ASN A 78 -22.79 8.16 -6.99
CA ASN A 78 -22.33 9.30 -7.79
C ASN A 78 -20.82 9.27 -8.07
N CYS A 79 -20.02 8.65 -7.20
CA CYS A 79 -18.58 8.47 -7.36
C CYS A 79 -18.22 7.18 -8.12
N ARG A 80 -19.11 6.17 -8.14
CA ARG A 80 -18.92 4.93 -8.88
C ARG A 80 -19.28 5.14 -10.35
N LYS A 81 -18.22 5.44 -11.11
CA LYS A 81 -18.01 5.15 -12.54
C LYS A 81 -18.18 6.32 -13.52
N LEU A 82 -17.21 7.24 -13.47
CA LEU A 82 -16.62 7.79 -14.70
C LEU A 82 -15.91 6.66 -15.46
N LEU A 83 -16.69 5.79 -16.11
CA LEU A 83 -16.25 4.77 -17.08
C LEU A 83 -16.52 5.23 -18.52
N MET A 84 -16.99 6.46 -18.72
CA MET A 84 -17.18 7.02 -20.05
C MET A 84 -15.80 7.27 -20.69
N GLY A 85 -15.38 6.40 -21.62
CA GLY A 85 -14.20 6.58 -22.47
C GLY A 85 -12.86 6.03 -21.96
N LYS A 86 -12.83 5.28 -20.84
CA LYS A 86 -11.57 4.78 -20.28
C LYS A 86 -11.00 3.62 -21.10
N VAL A 87 -9.90 3.92 -21.78
CA VAL A 87 -8.95 2.92 -22.26
C VAL A 87 -8.52 2.06 -21.09
N HIS A 88 -8.64 0.73 -21.21
CA HIS A 88 -8.20 -0.18 -20.16
C HIS A 88 -6.71 0.02 -19.92
N TRP A 89 -6.34 0.38 -18.68
CA TRP A 89 -4.94 0.56 -18.32
C TRP A 89 -4.22 -0.79 -18.34
N SER A 90 -3.15 -0.89 -19.12
CA SER A 90 -2.19 -1.99 -19.10
C SER A 90 -0.76 -1.46 -19.13
N PRO A 91 0.24 -2.21 -18.64
CA PRO A 91 1.64 -1.77 -18.69
C PRO A 91 2.13 -1.48 -20.12
N GLN A 92 1.74 -2.30 -21.10
CA GLN A 92 2.10 -2.09 -22.51
C GLN A 92 1.45 -0.81 -23.06
N MET A 93 0.20 -0.54 -22.69
CA MET A 93 -0.47 0.70 -23.08
C MET A 93 0.17 1.93 -22.43
N GLN A 94 0.61 1.80 -21.18
CA GLN A 94 1.35 2.85 -20.48
C GLN A 94 2.69 3.15 -21.17
N GLN A 95 3.41 2.14 -21.66
CA GLN A 95 4.65 2.33 -22.41
C GLN A 95 4.43 3.16 -23.68
N LYS A 96 3.34 2.90 -24.42
CA LYS A 96 2.96 3.71 -25.59
C LYS A 96 2.66 5.16 -25.22
N TRP A 97 1.91 5.37 -24.14
CA TRP A 97 1.66 6.70 -23.59
C TRP A 97 2.95 7.43 -23.16
N ASP A 98 3.86 6.73 -22.49
CA ASP A 98 5.13 7.30 -22.04
C ASP A 98 6.01 7.73 -23.21
N ARG A 99 6.03 6.95 -24.30
CA ARG A 99 6.72 7.32 -25.56
C ARG A 99 6.10 8.55 -26.22
N LEU A 100 4.77 8.59 -26.34
CA LEU A 100 4.07 9.76 -26.89
C LEU A 100 4.32 11.02 -26.08
N HIS A 101 4.24 10.90 -24.76
CA HIS A 101 4.44 12.03 -23.86
C HIS A 101 5.89 12.50 -23.87
N LEU A 102 6.86 11.60 -24.02
CA LEU A 102 8.26 11.94 -24.21
C LEU A 102 8.45 12.83 -25.45
N TYR A 103 8.01 12.37 -26.62
CA TYR A 103 8.14 13.16 -27.86
C TYR A 103 7.44 14.51 -27.76
N HIS A 104 6.26 14.56 -27.13
CA HIS A 104 5.56 15.82 -26.89
C HIS A 104 6.39 16.80 -26.03
N LEU A 105 7.03 16.33 -24.95
CA LEU A 105 7.89 17.17 -24.13
C LEU A 105 9.13 17.65 -24.88
N LEU A 106 9.71 16.83 -25.76
CA LEU A 106 10.85 17.23 -26.58
C LEU A 106 10.46 18.33 -27.58
N ILE A 107 9.31 18.19 -28.25
CA ILE A 107 8.77 19.22 -29.16
C ILE A 107 8.53 20.53 -28.40
N LEU A 108 7.95 20.48 -27.19
CA LEU A 108 7.78 21.67 -26.35
C LEU A 108 9.13 22.30 -25.96
N GLY A 109 10.14 21.48 -25.70
CA GLY A 109 11.50 21.93 -25.42
C GLY A 109 12.12 22.68 -26.61
N HIS A 110 11.94 22.19 -27.84
CA HIS A 110 12.37 22.90 -29.05
C HIS A 110 11.68 24.24 -29.22
N LYS A 111 10.38 24.33 -28.87
CA LYS A 111 9.60 25.57 -28.89
C LYS A 111 9.89 26.53 -27.74
N GLN A 112 10.93 26.27 -26.93
CA GLN A 112 11.30 27.07 -25.75
C GLN A 112 10.17 27.20 -24.71
N VAL A 113 9.22 26.27 -24.71
CA VAL A 113 8.15 26.22 -23.71
C VAL A 113 8.70 25.58 -22.46
N ARG A 114 8.41 26.17 -21.29
CA ARG A 114 8.84 25.63 -20.00
C ARG A 114 8.25 24.24 -19.80
N THR A 115 9.11 23.23 -19.87
CA THR A 115 8.78 21.83 -19.57
C THR A 115 9.34 21.42 -18.20
N SER A 116 8.88 20.28 -17.68
CA SER A 116 9.43 19.74 -16.44
C SER A 116 10.85 19.22 -16.66
N SER A 117 11.83 19.89 -16.05
CA SER A 117 13.25 19.53 -16.13
C SER A 117 13.55 18.09 -15.69
N ARG A 118 12.73 17.51 -14.80
CA ARG A 118 12.90 16.14 -14.30
C ARG A 118 12.12 15.10 -15.11
N LYS A 119 11.02 15.50 -15.75
CA LYS A 119 10.10 14.55 -16.40
C LYS A 119 10.70 13.97 -17.69
N ALA A 120 11.25 14.81 -18.56
CA ALA A 120 11.83 14.36 -19.83
C ALA A 120 13.02 13.40 -19.64
N PRO A 121 14.02 13.69 -18.77
CA PRO A 121 15.11 12.74 -18.51
C PRO A 121 14.63 11.42 -17.90
N ARG A 122 13.63 11.45 -17.01
CA ARG A 122 13.04 10.23 -16.44
C ARG A 122 12.34 9.40 -17.51
N LEU A 123 11.62 10.03 -18.44
CA LEU A 123 10.96 9.33 -19.53
C LEU A 123 11.95 8.77 -20.54
N LEU A 124 13.03 9.49 -20.88
CA LEU A 124 14.12 8.98 -21.71
C LEU A 124 14.69 7.67 -21.15
N LYS A 125 15.00 7.65 -19.85
CA LYS A 125 15.47 6.44 -19.16
C LYS A 125 14.41 5.33 -19.15
N LYS A 126 13.15 5.68 -18.92
CA LYS A 126 12.04 4.71 -18.83
C LYS A 126 11.70 4.06 -20.17
N THR A 127 11.75 4.81 -21.28
CA THR A 127 11.39 4.32 -22.62
C THR A 127 12.57 3.72 -23.37
N GLY A 128 13.81 3.90 -22.86
CA GLY A 128 15.03 3.44 -23.53
C GLY A 128 15.37 4.22 -24.81
N LEU A 129 14.74 5.38 -25.04
CA LEU A 129 14.92 6.20 -26.24
C LEU A 129 15.97 7.29 -26.00
N SER A 130 17.19 6.92 -25.61
CA SER A 130 18.28 7.87 -25.27
C SER A 130 18.56 8.89 -26.38
N ASP A 131 18.52 8.46 -27.64
CA ASP A 131 18.87 9.31 -28.79
C ASP A 131 17.73 10.23 -29.23
N ALA A 132 16.55 10.14 -28.62
CA ALA A 132 15.42 11.00 -28.98
C ALA A 132 15.71 12.49 -28.73
N TRP A 133 16.57 12.82 -27.74
CA TRP A 133 16.94 14.22 -27.44
C TRP A 133 17.79 14.88 -28.54
N LYS A 134 18.48 14.10 -29.38
CA LYS A 134 19.37 14.61 -30.44
C LYS A 134 18.63 14.94 -31.74
N LEU A 135 17.35 14.59 -31.83
CA LEU A 135 16.57 14.72 -33.05
C LEU A 135 16.16 16.17 -33.29
N LEU A 136 16.09 16.55 -34.56
CA LEU A 136 15.48 17.81 -35.00
C LEU A 136 13.96 17.80 -34.74
N GLU A 137 13.37 18.99 -34.64
CA GLU A 137 11.92 19.13 -34.36
C GLU A 137 11.05 18.43 -35.39
N SER A 138 11.35 18.55 -36.68
CA SER A 138 10.59 17.90 -37.77
C SER A 138 10.61 16.37 -37.63
N ALA A 139 11.76 15.80 -37.30
CA ALA A 139 11.92 14.37 -37.07
C ALA A 139 11.16 13.91 -35.80
N LEU A 140 11.13 14.74 -34.74
CA LEU A 140 10.36 14.47 -33.53
C LEU A 140 8.86 14.46 -33.80
N GLN A 141 8.35 15.42 -34.58
CA GLN A 141 6.94 15.49 -34.97
C GLN A 141 6.55 14.25 -35.80
N ALA A 142 7.35 13.87 -36.79
CA ALA A 142 7.11 12.66 -37.58
C ALA A 142 7.04 11.40 -36.70
N LYS A 143 8.01 11.22 -35.78
CA LYS A 143 8.00 10.09 -34.83
C LYS A 143 6.81 10.13 -33.88
N TRP A 144 6.41 11.31 -33.42
CA TRP A 144 5.22 11.47 -32.59
C TRP A 144 3.96 11.03 -33.33
N HIS A 145 3.78 11.42 -34.59
CA HIS A 145 2.65 11.00 -35.41
C HIS A 145 2.61 9.47 -35.63
N LEU A 146 3.76 8.86 -35.92
CA LEU A 146 3.86 7.40 -36.07
C LEU A 146 3.49 6.66 -34.79
N GLU A 147 4.02 7.07 -33.63
CA GLU A 147 3.65 6.47 -32.35
C GLU A 147 2.18 6.71 -31.99
N TYR A 148 1.61 7.84 -32.44
CA TYR A 148 0.22 8.17 -32.18
C TYR A 148 -0.74 7.30 -32.99
N GLN A 149 -0.38 6.99 -34.25
CA GLN A 149 -1.10 6.01 -35.06
C GLN A 149 -1.02 4.62 -34.43
N ALA A 150 0.18 4.17 -34.06
CA ALA A 150 0.37 2.88 -33.39
C ALA A 150 -0.43 2.79 -32.07
N TYR A 151 -0.45 3.88 -31.30
CA TYR A 151 -1.28 4.01 -30.10
C TYR A 151 -2.78 3.86 -30.39
N LYS A 152 -3.29 4.51 -31.43
CA LYS A 152 -4.71 4.42 -31.82
C LYS A 152 -5.09 3.00 -32.25
N GLU A 153 -4.23 2.32 -33.01
CA GLU A 153 -4.47 0.94 -33.44
C GLU A 153 -4.55 -0.01 -32.24
N VAL A 154 -3.57 0.08 -31.35
CA VAL A 154 -3.52 -0.68 -30.10
C VAL A 154 -4.76 -0.40 -29.25
N LYS A 155 -5.13 0.89 -29.10
CA LYS A 155 -6.30 1.32 -28.35
C LYS A 155 -7.58 0.65 -28.83
N ARG A 156 -7.73 0.49 -30.14
CA ARG A 156 -8.91 -0.12 -30.77
C ARG A 156 -8.92 -1.64 -30.64
N LYS A 157 -7.78 -2.30 -30.83
CA LYS A 157 -7.72 -3.77 -31.03
C LYS A 157 -7.28 -4.57 -29.81
N ARG A 158 -6.20 -4.14 -29.13
CA ARG A 158 -5.45 -5.01 -28.19
C ARG A 158 -5.57 -4.62 -26.72
N VAL A 159 -6.08 -3.43 -26.42
CA VAL A 159 -6.11 -2.89 -25.05
C VAL A 159 -6.85 -3.76 -24.05
N GLN A 160 -7.97 -4.37 -24.46
CA GLN A 160 -8.73 -5.25 -23.57
C GLN A 160 -7.96 -6.54 -23.26
N GLN A 161 -7.37 -7.17 -24.28
CA GLN A 161 -6.56 -8.38 -24.13
C GLN A 161 -5.37 -8.14 -23.18
N TRP A 162 -4.62 -7.06 -23.41
CA TRP A 162 -3.50 -6.67 -22.55
C TRP A 162 -3.91 -6.38 -21.10
N ARG A 163 -5.14 -5.90 -20.89
CA ARG A 163 -5.68 -5.72 -19.55
C ARG A 163 -5.95 -7.04 -18.86
N LEU A 164 -6.60 -7.97 -19.56
CA LEU A 164 -6.93 -9.30 -19.04
C LEU A 164 -5.64 -10.06 -18.70
N GLU A 165 -4.70 -10.10 -19.63
CA GLU A 165 -3.38 -10.72 -19.44
C GLU A 165 -2.64 -10.13 -18.22
N TYR A 166 -2.66 -8.82 -18.05
CA TYR A 166 -2.07 -8.18 -16.88
C TYR A 166 -2.75 -8.60 -15.57
N LEU A 167 -4.08 -8.69 -15.56
CA LEU A 167 -4.84 -9.11 -14.38
C LEU A 167 -4.59 -10.58 -14.04
N GLU A 168 -4.51 -11.44 -15.04
CA GLU A 168 -4.16 -12.86 -14.89
C GLU A 168 -2.73 -13.03 -14.35
N ASN A 169 -1.76 -12.33 -14.93
CA ASN A 169 -0.37 -12.35 -14.45
C ASN A 169 -0.26 -11.84 -13.01
N ARG A 170 -0.99 -10.77 -12.68
CA ARG A 170 -1.01 -10.23 -11.31
C ARG A 170 -1.67 -11.20 -10.34
N SER A 171 -2.78 -11.84 -10.72
CA SER A 171 -3.46 -12.80 -9.86
C SER A 171 -2.58 -14.03 -9.62
N ALA A 172 -1.93 -14.56 -10.67
CA ALA A 172 -0.99 -15.67 -10.57
C ALA A 172 0.22 -15.32 -9.68
N ALA A 173 0.78 -14.12 -9.82
CA ALA A 173 1.89 -13.65 -8.97
C ALA A 173 1.48 -13.57 -7.48
N VAL A 174 0.29 -13.05 -7.19
CA VAL A 174 -0.26 -13.01 -5.82
C VAL A 174 -0.45 -14.41 -5.26
N GLN A 175 -0.97 -15.35 -6.06
CA GLN A 175 -1.13 -16.75 -5.63
C GLN A 175 0.22 -17.42 -5.35
N LYS A 176 1.23 -17.19 -6.19
CA LYS A 176 2.60 -17.68 -5.95
C LYS A 176 3.19 -17.11 -4.66
N ALA A 177 3.03 -15.81 -4.42
CA ALA A 177 3.49 -15.16 -3.19
C ALA A 177 2.81 -15.73 -1.94
N LYS A 178 1.49 -15.96 -1.98
CA LYS A 178 0.74 -16.61 -0.89
C LYS A 178 1.25 -18.03 -0.63
N LYS A 179 1.42 -18.84 -1.67
CA LYS A 179 1.97 -20.21 -1.55
C LYS A 179 3.38 -20.19 -0.96
N SER A 180 4.24 -19.26 -1.38
CA SER A 180 5.58 -19.08 -0.81
C SER A 180 5.52 -18.73 0.68
N ASN A 181 4.63 -17.82 1.08
CA ASN A 181 4.44 -17.46 2.48
C ASN A 181 3.99 -18.66 3.34
N ILE A 182 3.06 -19.48 2.83
CA ILE A 182 2.62 -20.70 3.51
C ILE A 182 3.78 -21.70 3.65
N LYS A 183 4.61 -21.87 2.61
CA LYS A 183 5.81 -22.72 2.66
C LYS A 183 6.83 -22.21 3.69
N ALA A 184 7.07 -20.90 3.74
CA ALA A 184 7.96 -20.29 4.73
C ALA A 184 7.42 -20.48 6.16
N ARG A 185 6.11 -20.30 6.37
CA ARG A 185 5.44 -20.50 7.66
C ARG A 185 5.54 -21.94 8.12
N THR A 186 5.22 -22.91 7.25
CA THR A 186 5.29 -24.34 7.57
C THR A 186 6.71 -24.78 7.92
N ARG A 187 7.73 -24.32 7.19
CA ARG A 187 9.15 -24.57 7.52
C ARG A 187 9.53 -24.01 8.89
N ARG A 188 9.12 -22.78 9.21
CA ARG A 188 9.38 -22.16 10.53
C ARG A 188 8.74 -22.98 11.66
N THR A 189 7.48 -23.39 11.50
CA THR A 189 6.78 -24.22 12.48
C THR A 189 7.45 -25.60 12.63
N GLN A 190 7.93 -26.20 11.54
CA GLN A 190 8.65 -27.48 11.59
C GLN A 190 9.95 -27.36 12.39
N VAL A 191 10.74 -26.31 12.14
CA VAL A 191 11.99 -26.04 12.90
C VAL A 191 11.69 -25.84 14.39
N GLN A 192 10.65 -25.08 14.75
CA GLN A 192 10.23 -24.89 16.14
C GLN A 192 9.83 -26.22 16.81
N ARG A 193 9.05 -27.06 16.12
CA ARG A 193 8.68 -28.40 16.62
C ARG A 193 9.90 -29.28 16.83
N MET A 194 10.87 -29.24 15.93
CA MET A 194 12.13 -30.00 16.07
C MET A 194 12.93 -29.52 17.29
N ALA A 195 13.08 -28.20 17.47
CA ALA A 195 13.74 -27.62 18.64
C ALA A 195 13.05 -28.00 19.95
N GLN A 196 11.71 -27.95 20.01
CA GLN A 196 10.95 -28.38 21.19
C GLN A 196 11.14 -29.87 21.49
N LYS A 197 11.16 -30.74 20.47
CA LYS A 197 11.47 -32.17 20.63
C LYS A 197 12.88 -32.39 21.18
N GLU A 198 13.85 -31.65 20.70
CA GLU A 198 15.24 -31.69 21.17
C GLU A 198 15.34 -31.27 22.65
N GLU A 199 14.69 -30.16 22.99
CA GLU A 199 14.68 -29.61 24.35
C GLU A 199 13.98 -30.54 25.34
N THR A 200 12.81 -31.10 24.96
CA THR A 200 12.11 -32.09 25.80
C THR A 200 12.95 -33.36 26.00
N ARG A 201 13.68 -33.83 24.99
CA ARG A 201 14.64 -34.94 25.14
C ARG A 201 15.75 -34.58 26.13
N ARG A 202 16.35 -33.38 26.03
CA ARG A 202 17.38 -32.91 26.98
C ARG A 202 16.85 -32.84 28.41
N ARG A 203 15.66 -32.27 28.61
CA ARG A 203 14.99 -32.21 29.93
C ARG A 203 14.71 -33.59 30.49
N ARG A 204 14.21 -34.54 29.67
CA ARG A 204 13.98 -35.94 30.10
C ARG A 204 15.27 -36.65 30.51
N LYS A 205 16.38 -36.43 29.78
CA LYS A 205 17.71 -36.94 30.16
C LYS A 205 18.18 -36.36 31.49
N ALA A 206 18.08 -35.04 31.65
CA ALA A 206 18.47 -34.36 32.89
C ALA A 206 17.64 -34.80 34.11
N GLN A 207 16.36 -35.14 33.92
CA GLN A 207 15.49 -35.66 34.97
C GLN A 207 15.67 -37.17 35.25
N GLY A 208 16.63 -37.85 34.62
CA GLY A 208 16.86 -39.29 34.81
C GLY A 208 15.78 -40.22 34.25
N LYS A 209 14.70 -39.67 33.66
CA LYS A 209 13.56 -40.42 33.10
C LYS A 209 13.86 -41.18 31.80
N GLY A 210 15.12 -41.27 31.39
CA GLY A 210 15.58 -42.13 30.31
C GLY A 210 15.95 -43.56 30.76
N PHE A 211 16.08 -43.79 32.06
CA PHE A 211 16.59 -45.05 32.62
C PHE A 211 15.52 -45.94 33.28
N SER A 212 14.35 -45.40 33.64
CA SER A 212 13.38 -46.09 34.52
C SER A 212 12.17 -46.72 33.80
N GLY A 213 12.28 -47.00 32.50
CA GLY A 213 11.15 -47.48 31.68
C GLY A 213 11.12 -48.98 31.39
N GLY A 214 12.12 -49.74 31.84
CA GLY A 214 12.12 -51.20 31.74
C GLY A 214 11.79 -51.81 33.09
N LEU A 215 10.67 -52.55 33.19
CA LEU A 215 10.40 -53.44 34.32
C LEU A 215 11.62 -54.37 34.49
N GLN A 216 12.35 -54.20 35.59
CA GLN A 216 13.39 -55.15 35.97
C GLN A 216 12.70 -56.42 36.47
N GLN A 217 12.97 -57.55 35.81
CA GLN A 217 12.47 -58.86 36.23
C GLN A 217 12.95 -59.14 37.66
N ILE A 218 12.02 -59.23 38.60
CA ILE A 218 12.29 -59.66 39.98
C ILE A 218 12.62 -61.15 39.92
N LYS A 219 13.88 -61.53 40.19
CA LYS A 219 14.25 -62.94 40.38
C LYS A 219 13.88 -63.33 41.81
N VAL A 220 12.85 -64.15 41.96
CA VAL A 220 12.53 -64.83 43.22
C VAL A 220 13.53 -65.97 43.37
N ALA A 221 14.28 -65.99 44.49
CA ALA A 221 15.17 -67.09 44.81
C ALA A 221 14.33 -68.35 45.08
N GLN A 222 14.62 -69.44 44.36
CA GLN A 222 14.12 -70.76 44.72
C GLN A 222 15.05 -71.32 45.78
N ASP A 223 14.60 -71.31 47.03
CA ASP A 223 15.25 -72.03 48.11
C ASP A 223 15.08 -73.54 47.87
N GLY A 224 16.19 -74.18 47.52
CA GLY A 224 16.41 -75.62 47.61
C GLY A 224 17.93 -75.78 47.66
N THR A 225 18.54 -76.44 48.64
CA THR A 225 18.14 -77.68 49.28
C THR A 225 19.08 -77.86 50.47
N SER A 226 18.61 -78.33 51.62
CA SER A 226 19.48 -78.89 52.66
C SER A 226 19.03 -80.32 52.95
N HIS A 227 20.03 -81.20 52.85
CA HIS A 227 20.05 -82.61 53.24
C HIS A 227 19.55 -82.84 54.66
#